data_AF-Q5BZL0-F1
#
_entry.id   AF-Q5BZL0-F1
#
_cell.length_a   1.000
_cell.length_b   1.000
_cell.length_c   1.000
_cell.angle_alpha   90.00
_cell.angle_beta   90.00
_cell.angle_gamma   90.00
#
_symmetry.space_group_name_H-M   'P 1'
#
loop_
_entity.id
_entity.type
_entity.pdbx_description
1 polymer ?
#
loop_
_entity_poly.entity_id
_entity_poly.type
_entity_poly.pdbx_seq_one_letter_code
_entity_poly.pdbx_strand_id
1 'polypeptide(L)'
;LTGALKLFFRELKEPLITFKIYPEVDQLLGNRDMAPDLKVAKMRDLINSMPLPHVNTSRIFFHHLYRVAQLSNVNQMHSYNLAIVFGPSLIWPEVESGAYKALKSVQVPCVEYLITHAEEIFGTVTPPPVIS
;
A
#
# COMPACT_ATOMS: atom_id res chain seq x y z
N LEU A 1 -1.62 18.65 -8.08
CA LEU A 1 -2.59 17.53 -7.93
C LEU A 1 -2.34 16.64 -6.71
N THR A 2 -1.11 16.52 -6.19
CA THR A 2 -0.73 15.64 -5.05
C THR A 2 -1.23 16.07 -3.66
N GLY A 3 -1.78 17.28 -3.50
CA GLY A 3 -2.27 17.78 -2.20
C GLY A 3 -3.62 17.22 -1.78
N ALA A 4 -4.60 17.22 -2.70
CA ALA A 4 -5.97 16.78 -2.40
C ALA A 4 -6.05 15.29 -2.05
N LEU A 5 -5.26 14.45 -2.73
CA LEU A 5 -5.23 13.00 -2.48
C LEU A 5 -4.63 12.67 -1.11
N LYS A 6 -3.57 13.40 -0.69
CA LYS A 6 -2.99 13.26 0.65
C LYS A 6 -3.95 13.75 1.74
N LEU A 7 -4.69 14.83 1.47
CA LEU A 7 -5.71 15.35 2.39
C LEU A 7 -6.89 14.38 2.53
N PHE A 8 -7.36 13.78 1.43
CA PHE A 8 -8.43 12.78 1.45
C PHE A 8 -8.10 11.62 2.38
N PHE A 9 -6.89 11.06 2.30
CA PHE A 9 -6.48 9.99 3.21
C PHE A 9 -6.31 10.45 4.65
N ARG A 10 -5.87 11.70 4.88
CA ARG A 10 -5.72 12.27 6.22
C ARG A 10 -7.06 12.55 6.92
N GLU A 11 -8.14 12.72 6.16
CA GLU A 11 -9.49 12.90 6.70
C GLU A 11 -10.18 11.59 7.08
N LEU A 12 -9.58 10.44 6.74
CA LEU A 12 -10.08 9.15 7.23
C LEU A 12 -9.84 9.02 8.73
N LYS A 13 -10.85 8.55 9.47
CA LYS A 13 -10.73 8.22 10.90
C LYS A 13 -9.78 7.03 11.15
N GLU A 14 -9.57 6.20 10.12
CA GLU A 14 -8.72 5.01 10.13
C GLU A 14 -7.80 5.03 8.89
N PRO A 15 -6.54 4.56 8.99
CA PRO A 15 -5.65 4.41 7.84
C PRO A 15 -6.25 3.55 6.73
N LEU A 16 -5.82 3.84 5.49
CA LEU A 16 -6.27 3.06 4.33
C LEU A 16 -5.95 1.57 4.53
N ILE A 17 -4.74 1.28 5.00
CA ILE A 17 -4.36 -0.03 5.52
C ILE A 17 -4.81 -0.08 6.98
N THR A 18 -5.84 -0.84 7.28
CA THR A 18 -6.49 -0.83 8.60
C THR A 18 -5.56 -1.27 9.73
N PHE A 19 -5.72 -0.71 10.93
CA PHE A 19 -4.89 -1.06 12.10
C PHE A 19 -4.85 -2.56 12.37
N LYS A 20 -5.99 -3.22 12.11
CA LYS A 20 -6.22 -4.65 12.35
C LYS A 20 -5.21 -5.56 11.67
N ILE A 21 -4.67 -5.19 10.52
CA ILE A 21 -3.80 -6.07 9.71
C ILE A 21 -2.31 -5.79 9.89
N TYR A 22 -1.92 -4.77 10.67
CA TYR A 22 -0.51 -4.40 10.84
C TYR A 22 0.36 -5.51 11.43
N PRO A 23 -0.05 -6.23 12.51
CA PRO A 23 0.78 -7.27 13.08
C PRO A 23 1.07 -8.41 12.09
N GLU A 24 0.07 -8.81 11.32
CA GLU A 24 0.19 -9.87 10.33
C GLU A 24 1.03 -9.42 9.12
N VAL A 25 0.92 -8.16 8.71
CA VAL A 25 1.77 -7.57 7.68
C VAL A 25 3.23 -7.55 8.12
N ASP A 26 3.53 -7.13 9.36
CA ASP A 26 4.90 -7.13 9.90
C ASP A 26 5.49 -8.54 9.92
N GLN A 27 4.73 -9.51 10.45
CA GLN A 27 5.14 -10.91 10.48
C GLN A 27 5.38 -11.47 9.07
N LEU A 28 4.49 -11.14 8.12
CA LEU A 28 4.57 -11.61 6.74
C LEU A 28 5.81 -11.07 6.02
N LEU A 29 6.09 -9.77 6.16
CA LEU A 29 7.23 -9.12 5.53
C LEU A 29 8.55 -9.51 6.20
N GLY A 30 8.54 -9.71 7.52
CA GLY A 30 9.70 -10.16 8.31
C GLY A 30 10.11 -11.61 8.03
N ASN A 31 9.20 -12.46 7.55
CA ASN A 31 9.50 -13.86 7.22
C ASN A 31 10.26 -13.98 5.88
N ARG A 32 11.59 -14.13 5.96
CA ARG A 32 12.47 -14.22 4.77
C ARG A 32 12.45 -15.59 4.08
N ASP A 33 12.07 -16.64 4.81
CA ASP A 33 12.08 -18.02 4.30
C ASP A 33 10.80 -18.38 3.51
N MET A 34 9.78 -17.52 3.56
CA MET A 34 8.53 -17.71 2.83
C MET A 34 8.72 -17.53 1.33
N ALA A 35 8.22 -18.50 0.55
CA ALA A 35 8.20 -18.44 -0.90
C ALA A 35 7.49 -17.17 -1.40
N PRO A 36 8.02 -16.48 -2.43
CA PRO A 36 7.45 -15.22 -2.95
C PRO A 36 5.96 -15.30 -3.28
N ASP A 37 5.54 -16.33 -4.02
CA ASP A 37 4.14 -16.50 -4.44
C ASP A 37 3.18 -16.68 -3.25
N LEU A 38 3.63 -17.41 -2.23
CA LEU A 38 2.87 -17.59 -0.99
C LEU A 38 2.77 -16.27 -0.21
N LYS A 39 3.84 -15.48 -0.21
CA LYS A 39 3.85 -14.16 0.45
C LYS A 39 2.86 -13.20 -0.21
N VAL A 40 2.84 -13.16 -1.55
CA VAL A 40 1.88 -12.38 -2.33
C VAL A 40 0.44 -12.84 -2.05
N ALA A 41 0.19 -14.17 -2.05
CA ALA A 41 -1.12 -14.72 -1.76
C ALA A 41 -1.62 -14.33 -0.36
N LYS A 42 -0.76 -14.43 0.66
CA LYS A 42 -1.10 -14.00 2.03
C LYS A 42 -1.34 -12.49 2.14
N MET A 43 -0.53 -11.68 1.46
CA MET A 43 -0.77 -10.23 1.42
C MET A 43 -2.14 -9.91 0.80
N ARG A 44 -2.51 -10.61 -0.28
CA ARG A 44 -3.83 -10.50 -0.90
C ARG A 44 -4.95 -10.84 0.08
N ASP A 45 -4.81 -11.93 0.84
CA ASP A 45 -5.81 -12.34 1.83
C ASP A 45 -5.96 -11.30 2.96
N LEU A 46 -4.84 -10.75 3.45
CA LEU A 46 -4.85 -9.69 4.47
C LEU A 46 -5.58 -8.44 3.96
N ILE A 47 -5.26 -7.99 2.74
CA ILE A 47 -5.92 -6.86 2.11
C ILE A 47 -7.42 -7.13 1.96
N ASN A 48 -7.81 -8.31 1.46
CA ASN A 48 -9.22 -8.68 1.28
C ASN A 48 -10.00 -8.83 2.61
N SER A 49 -9.30 -8.94 3.74
CA SER A 49 -9.93 -8.97 5.07
C SER A 49 -10.35 -7.59 5.59
N MET A 50 -9.89 -6.51 4.95
CA MET A 50 -10.27 -5.14 5.28
C MET A 50 -11.71 -4.83 4.83
N PRO A 51 -12.36 -3.77 5.37
CA PRO A 51 -13.66 -3.33 4.89
C PRO A 51 -13.65 -3.02 3.38
N LEU A 52 -14.73 -3.35 2.68
CA LEU A 52 -14.83 -3.19 1.22
C LEU A 52 -14.44 -1.79 0.69
N PRO A 53 -14.79 -0.67 1.35
CA PRO A 53 -14.32 0.66 0.92
C PRO A 53 -12.79 0.81 0.93
N HIS A 54 -12.11 0.23 1.92
CA HIS A 54 -10.64 0.25 2.02
C HIS A 54 -10.01 -0.62 0.93
N VAL A 55 -10.57 -1.80 0.66
CA VAL A 55 -10.11 -2.69 -0.42
C VAL A 55 -10.23 -2.01 -1.79
N ASN A 56 -11.41 -1.47 -2.11
CA ASN A 56 -11.66 -0.80 -3.39
C ASN A 56 -10.75 0.42 -3.58
N THR A 57 -10.58 1.23 -2.54
CA THR A 57 -9.69 2.39 -2.58
C THR A 57 -8.23 1.97 -2.76
N SER A 58 -7.79 0.96 -1.99
CA SER A 58 -6.43 0.40 -2.10
C SER A 58 -6.15 -0.09 -3.51
N ARG A 59 -7.06 -0.84 -4.11
CA ARG A 59 -6.93 -1.33 -5.49
C ARG A 59 -6.63 -0.20 -6.46
N ILE A 60 -7.51 0.80 -6.54
CA ILE A 60 -7.33 1.91 -7.49
C ILE A 60 -6.05 2.71 -7.20
N PHE A 61 -5.78 2.97 -5.92
CA PHE A 61 -4.64 3.76 -5.49
C PHE A 61 -3.29 3.07 -5.79
N PHE A 62 -3.13 1.81 -5.41
CA PHE A 62 -1.87 1.08 -5.62
C PHE A 62 -1.62 0.76 -7.10
N HIS A 63 -2.66 0.56 -7.92
CA HIS A 63 -2.48 0.50 -9.38
C HIS A 63 -1.98 1.82 -9.96
N HIS A 64 -2.48 2.95 -9.48
CA HIS A 64 -1.98 4.25 -9.91
C HIS A 64 -0.50 4.41 -9.57
N LEU A 65 -0.11 4.09 -8.33
CA LEU A 65 1.30 4.16 -7.90
C LEU A 65 2.19 3.18 -8.65
N TYR A 66 1.71 1.97 -8.94
CA TYR A 66 2.41 1.00 -9.78
C TYR A 66 2.73 1.59 -11.16
N ARG A 67 1.74 2.20 -11.84
CA ARG A 67 1.94 2.86 -13.14
C ARG A 67 2.93 4.03 -13.06
N VAL A 68 2.89 4.81 -11.97
CA VAL A 68 3.87 5.88 -11.73
C VAL A 68 5.28 5.29 -11.58
N ALA A 69 5.43 4.20 -10.82
CA ALA A 69 6.70 3.51 -10.64
C ALA A 69 7.25 2.88 -11.93
N GLN A 70 6.39 2.39 -12.83
CA GLN A 70 6.80 1.88 -14.15
C GLN A 70 7.43 2.97 -15.04
N LEU A 71 7.13 4.25 -14.78
CA LEU A 71 7.71 5.41 -15.48
C LEU A 71 8.91 6.01 -14.73
N SER A 72 9.54 5.27 -13.81
CA SER A 72 10.62 5.77 -12.96
C SER A 72 11.84 6.26 -13.73
N ASN A 73 12.08 5.73 -14.93
CA ASN A 73 13.14 6.20 -15.82
C ASN A 73 12.95 7.67 -16.26
N VAL A 74 11.70 8.16 -16.31
CA VAL A 74 11.36 9.54 -16.69
C VAL A 74 11.07 10.40 -15.46
N ASN A 75 10.26 9.91 -14.52
CA ASN A 75 9.80 10.72 -13.38
C ASN A 75 10.68 10.59 -12.13
N GLN A 76 11.70 9.71 -12.14
CA GLN A 76 12.63 9.45 -11.02
C GLN A 76 11.95 8.93 -9.73
N MET A 77 10.70 8.48 -9.82
CA MET A 77 9.92 7.95 -8.69
C MET A 77 9.86 6.43 -8.75
N HIS A 78 10.80 5.76 -8.10
CA HIS A 78 10.73 4.32 -7.85
C HIS A 78 9.66 4.00 -6.78
N SER A 79 9.24 2.73 -6.70
CA SER A 79 8.29 2.24 -5.69
C SER A 79 8.70 2.63 -4.26
N TYR A 80 9.99 2.52 -3.93
CA TYR A 80 10.56 2.98 -2.66
C TYR A 80 10.33 4.48 -2.38
N ASN A 81 10.60 5.34 -3.36
CA ASN A 81 10.41 6.80 -3.21
C ASN A 81 8.94 7.14 -3.02
N LEU A 82 8.04 6.46 -3.74
CA LEU A 82 6.60 6.60 -3.56
C LEU A 82 6.17 6.11 -2.18
N ALA A 83 6.72 5.01 -1.69
CA ALA A 83 6.43 4.46 -0.38
C ALA A 83 6.83 5.41 0.75
N ILE A 84 7.97 6.10 0.65
CA ILE A 84 8.37 7.16 1.59
C ILE A 84 7.36 8.31 1.60
N VAL A 85 6.93 8.75 0.41
CA VAL A 85 6.07 9.94 0.26
C VAL A 85 4.63 9.67 0.73
N PHE A 86 4.11 8.46 0.48
CA PHE A 86 2.73 8.12 0.78
C PHE A 86 2.56 7.32 2.07
N GLY A 87 3.58 6.61 2.55
CA GLY A 87 3.49 5.77 3.75
C GLY A 87 2.88 6.46 4.96
N PRO A 88 3.33 7.67 5.35
CA PRO A 88 2.74 8.42 6.47
C PRO A 88 1.26 8.76 6.31
N SER A 89 0.75 8.77 5.08
CA SER A 89 -0.66 9.04 4.76
C SER A 89 -1.49 7.78 4.56
N LEU A 90 -0.91 6.59 4.60
CA LEU A 90 -1.61 5.32 4.37
C LEU A 90 -1.59 4.40 5.58
N ILE A 91 -0.56 4.56 6.42
CA ILE A 91 -0.31 3.76 7.62
C ILE A 91 0.11 4.75 8.72
N TRP A 92 -0.62 4.80 9.82
CA TRP A 92 -0.24 5.52 11.03
C TRP A 92 -0.64 4.70 12.26
N PRO A 93 -0.11 4.98 13.46
CA PRO A 93 -0.51 4.25 14.67
C PRO A 93 -1.88 4.67 15.18
N GLU A 94 -2.55 3.72 15.82
CA GLU A 94 -3.84 3.95 16.51
C GLU A 94 -3.66 4.82 17.78
N VAL A 95 -2.52 4.67 18.47
CA VAL A 95 -2.16 5.45 19.66
C VAL A 95 -0.74 5.98 19.51
N GLU A 96 -0.53 7.28 19.76
CA GLU A 96 0.81 7.88 19.84
C GLU A 96 1.55 7.33 21.07
N SER A 97 2.20 6.18 20.90
CA SER A 97 2.98 5.49 21.93
C SER A 97 4.32 4.98 21.36
N GLY A 98 5.14 4.31 22.17
CA GLY A 98 6.39 3.69 21.72
C GLY A 98 6.24 2.73 20.52
N ALA A 99 5.04 2.19 20.28
CA ALA A 99 4.68 1.40 19.09
C ALA A 99 4.83 2.19 17.77
N TYR A 100 4.85 3.52 17.82
CA TYR A 100 5.09 4.42 16.69
C TYR A 100 6.42 4.13 15.96
N LYS A 101 7.48 3.74 16.71
CA LYS A 101 8.78 3.42 16.11
C LYS A 101 8.76 2.09 15.35
N ALA A 102 8.07 1.08 15.86
CA ALA A 102 7.91 -0.23 15.20
C ALA A 102 7.03 -0.12 13.94
N LEU A 103 6.03 0.75 13.96
CA LEU A 103 5.20 1.03 12.78
C LEU A 103 5.97 1.69 11.65
N LYS A 104 6.97 2.52 11.94
CA LYS A 104 7.83 3.11 10.90
C LYS A 104 8.67 2.07 10.16
N SER A 105 9.11 0.99 10.82
CA SER A 105 9.85 -0.08 10.14
C SER A 105 8.97 -0.91 9.21
N VAL A 106 7.65 -0.93 9.41
CA VAL A 106 6.68 -1.68 8.59
C VAL A 106 6.08 -0.83 7.48
N GLN A 107 5.91 0.47 7.73
CA GLN A 107 5.21 1.39 6.84
C GLN A 107 5.81 1.43 5.43
N VAL A 108 7.09 1.73 5.30
CA VAL A 108 7.73 1.84 3.97
C VAL A 108 7.77 0.49 3.26
N PRO A 109 8.24 -0.62 3.88
CA PRO A 109 8.23 -1.93 3.23
C PRO A 109 6.85 -2.41 2.81
N CYS A 110 5.82 -2.18 3.64
CA CYS A 110 4.44 -2.55 3.31
C CYS A 110 3.96 -1.82 2.06
N VAL A 111 4.10 -0.49 2.03
CA VAL A 111 3.62 0.33 0.92
C VAL A 111 4.42 0.03 -0.35
N GLU A 112 5.73 -0.14 -0.26
CA GLU A 112 6.56 -0.55 -1.40
C GLU A 112 6.15 -1.92 -1.94
N TYR A 113 5.88 -2.89 -1.08
CA TYR A 113 5.44 -4.23 -1.46
C TYR A 113 4.09 -4.20 -2.19
N LEU A 114 3.13 -3.42 -1.67
CA LEU A 114 1.82 -3.23 -2.28
C LEU A 114 1.90 -2.52 -3.63
N ILE A 115 2.83 -1.57 -3.80
CA ILE A 115 3.09 -0.93 -5.11
C ILE A 115 3.68 -1.95 -6.08
N THR A 116 4.73 -2.68 -5.66
CA THR A 116 5.50 -3.57 -6.54
C THR A 116 4.67 -4.75 -7.04
N HIS A 117 3.81 -5.30 -6.18
CA HIS A 117 2.96 -6.46 -6.47
C HIS A 117 1.50 -6.09 -6.72
N ALA A 118 1.22 -4.85 -7.15
CA ALA A 118 -0.15 -4.34 -7.25
C ALA A 118 -1.05 -5.22 -8.14
N GLU A 119 -0.57 -5.67 -9.29
CA GLU A 119 -1.37 -6.52 -10.19
C GLU A 119 -1.65 -7.91 -9.63
N GLU A 120 -0.67 -8.49 -8.93
CA GLU A 120 -0.83 -9.80 -8.32
C GLU A 120 -1.80 -9.72 -7.13
N ILE A 121 -1.69 -8.68 -6.30
CA ILE A 121 -2.49 -8.51 -5.09
C ILE A 121 -3.93 -8.10 -5.44
N PHE A 122 -4.10 -7.11 -6.30
CA PHE A 122 -5.41 -6.50 -6.56
C PHE A 122 -6.09 -6.98 -7.87
N GLY A 123 -5.42 -7.85 -8.63
CA GLY A 123 -5.83 -8.24 -9.98
C GLY A 123 -5.53 -7.14 -11.00
N THR A 124 -5.75 -7.39 -12.30
CA THR A 124 -5.54 -6.34 -13.30
C THR A 124 -6.66 -5.29 -13.23
N VAL A 125 -6.32 -4.02 -13.45
CA VAL A 125 -7.29 -2.96 -13.74
C VAL A 125 -7.09 -2.57 -15.18
N THR A 126 -7.97 -3.09 -16.05
CA THR A 126 -8.10 -2.57 -17.41
C THR A 126 -8.46 -1.09 -17.30
N PRO A 127 -7.64 -0.17 -17.85
CA PRO A 127 -8.08 1.20 -18.03
C PRO A 127 -9.38 1.19 -18.85
N PRO A 128 -10.33 2.09 -18.56
CA PRO A 128 -11.40 2.36 -19.52
C PRO A 128 -10.76 2.65 -20.88
N PRO A 129 -11.31 2.12 -22.00
CA PRO A 129 -10.78 2.43 -23.32
C PRO A 129 -10.70 3.93 -23.50
N VAL A 130 -9.52 4.42 -23.92
CA VAL A 130 -9.34 5.82 -24.29
C VAL A 130 -10.18 6.03 -25.54
N ILE A 131 -11.30 6.74 -25.41
CA ILE A 131 -12.08 7.16 -26.58
C ILE A 131 -11.24 8.24 -27.26
N SER A 132 -10.60 7.86 -28.38
CA SER A 132 -9.87 8.73 -29.28
C SER A 132 -10.79 9.66 -30.05
#